data_AF-A0A497LKF7-F1
#
_entry.id   AF-A0A497LKF7-F1
#
_cell.length_a   1.000
_cell.length_b   1.000
_cell.length_c   1.000
_cell.angle_alpha   90.00
_cell.angle_beta   90.00
_cell.angle_gamma   90.00
#
_symmetry.space_group_name_H-M   'P 1'
#
loop_
_entity.id
_entity.type
_entity.pdbx_description
1 polymer ?
#
loop_
_entity_poly.entity_id
_entity_poly.type
_entity_poly.pdbx_seq_one_letter_code
_entity_poly.pdbx_strand_id
1 'polypeptide(L)'
;CLSFSPDGRYVVSGSVDNTLRLWDIEKGNCTRVFKGHTDLVFCLSFSPDGRYVVSGSKDKTLSLWELDWEYEFPEPKDWDERARPYLKIFLHLHPNWTEEDFKKLLSELGLRGFGWLKPEGIKRELEKMSKKRQMKSKNLQQDF
;
A
#
# COMPACT_ATOMS: atom_id res chain seq x y z
N CYS A 1 -12.75 5.77 -15.77
CA CYS A 1 -11.84 6.20 -14.68
C CYS A 1 -11.20 4.96 -14.03
N LEU A 2 -10.11 5.12 -13.28
CA LEU A 2 -9.50 4.03 -12.50
C LEU A 2 -8.85 4.57 -11.22
N SER A 3 -8.69 3.72 -10.21
CA SER A 3 -8.03 4.03 -8.95
C SER A 3 -7.35 2.78 -8.39
N PHE A 4 -6.15 2.94 -7.80
CA PHE A 4 -5.45 1.86 -7.08
C PHE A 4 -5.92 1.79 -5.63
N SER A 5 -5.99 0.58 -5.08
CA SER A 5 -6.13 0.42 -3.64
C SER A 5 -4.90 0.95 -2.90
N PRO A 6 -5.03 1.38 -1.63
CA PRO A 6 -3.91 1.92 -0.86
C PRO A 6 -2.72 0.95 -0.69
N ASP A 7 -2.99 -0.36 -0.71
CA ASP A 7 -1.98 -1.42 -0.64
C ASP A 7 -1.37 -1.82 -1.99
N GLY A 8 -1.87 -1.21 -3.08
CA GLY A 8 -1.44 -1.46 -4.45
C GLY A 8 -1.71 -2.89 -4.94
N ARG A 9 -2.55 -3.67 -4.27
CA ARG A 9 -2.89 -5.05 -4.69
C ARG A 9 -4.08 -5.10 -5.63
N TYR A 10 -4.94 -4.09 -5.59
CA TYR A 10 -6.15 -4.03 -6.38
C TYR A 10 -6.26 -2.74 -7.19
N VAL A 11 -7.02 -2.82 -8.27
CA VAL A 11 -7.47 -1.66 -9.06
C VAL A 11 -8.99 -1.71 -9.13
N VAL A 12 -9.63 -0.55 -8.98
CA VAL A 12 -11.04 -0.39 -9.34
C VAL A 12 -11.14 0.45 -10.61
N SER A 13 -11.93 -0.02 -11.57
CA SER A 13 -12.19 0.66 -12.83
C SER A 13 -13.67 0.94 -12.99
N GLY A 14 -14.01 2.13 -13.50
CA GLY A 14 -15.38 2.55 -13.79
C GLY A 14 -15.56 2.64 -15.29
N SER A 15 -16.69 2.11 -15.78
CA SER A 15 -16.92 1.83 -17.19
C SER A 15 -18.19 2.48 -17.72
N VAL A 16 -18.24 2.58 -19.04
CA VAL A 16 -19.41 3.06 -19.81
C VAL A 16 -20.55 2.02 -19.84
N ASP A 17 -20.30 0.79 -19.39
CA ASP A 17 -21.30 -0.26 -19.23
C ASP A 17 -22.09 -0.14 -17.90
N ASN A 18 -22.00 1.02 -17.23
CA ASN A 18 -22.62 1.35 -15.94
C ASN A 18 -22.11 0.50 -14.77
N THR A 19 -20.99 -0.22 -14.94
CA THR A 19 -20.40 -1.05 -13.89
C THR A 19 -19.09 -0.49 -13.36
N LEU A 20 -18.76 -0.91 -12.14
CA LEU A 20 -17.39 -0.89 -11.65
C LEU A 20 -16.84 -2.31 -11.65
N ARG A 21 -15.52 -2.45 -11.79
CA ARG A 21 -14.82 -3.73 -11.72
C ARG A 21 -13.62 -3.62 -10.80
N LEU A 22 -13.50 -4.57 -9.87
CA LEU A 22 -12.32 -4.77 -9.03
C LEU A 22 -11.41 -5.80 -9.70
N TRP A 23 -10.11 -5.51 -9.72
CA TRP A 23 -9.09 -6.34 -10.34
C TRP A 23 -8.02 -6.68 -9.32
N ASP A 24 -7.66 -7.96 -9.22
CA ASP A 24 -6.49 -8.44 -8.47
C ASP A 24 -5.27 -8.34 -9.40
N ILE A 25 -4.29 -7.50 -9.03
CA ILE A 25 -3.11 -7.22 -9.87
C ILE A 25 -2.23 -8.46 -9.99
N GLU A 26 -2.10 -9.25 -8.91
CA GLU A 26 -1.21 -10.41 -8.88
C GLU A 26 -1.78 -11.55 -9.74
N LYS A 27 -3.09 -11.79 -9.65
CA LYS A 27 -3.78 -12.82 -10.45
C LYS A 27 -4.11 -12.36 -11.87
N GLY A 28 -4.08 -11.04 -12.11
CA GLY A 28 -4.41 -10.46 -13.41
C GLY A 28 -5.86 -10.67 -13.83
N ASN A 29 -6.79 -10.82 -12.88
CA ASN A 29 -8.20 -11.10 -13.17
C ASN A 29 -9.17 -10.15 -12.46
N CYS A 30 -10.38 -10.05 -13.00
CA CYS A 30 -11.46 -9.31 -12.38
C CYS A 30 -12.10 -10.17 -11.29
N THR A 31 -12.07 -9.70 -10.06
CA THR A 31 -12.56 -10.43 -8.88
C THR A 31 -14.00 -10.09 -8.53
N ARG A 32 -14.44 -8.86 -8.82
CA ARG A 32 -15.81 -8.41 -8.51
C ARG A 32 -16.30 -7.42 -9.55
N VAL A 33 -17.59 -7.51 -9.88
CA VAL A 33 -18.30 -6.54 -10.72
C VAL A 33 -19.41 -5.91 -9.89
N PHE A 34 -19.37 -4.59 -9.72
CA PHE A 34 -20.39 -3.85 -8.99
C PHE A 34 -21.43 -3.32 -9.98
N LYS A 35 -22.69 -3.66 -9.72
CA LYS A 35 -23.85 -3.24 -10.50
C LYS A 35 -24.75 -2.40 -9.59
N GLY A 36 -25.22 -1.26 -10.07
CA GLY A 36 -26.13 -0.39 -9.33
C GLY A 36 -26.28 0.98 -9.95
N HIS A 37 -25.22 1.49 -10.59
CA HIS A 37 -25.35 2.67 -11.44
C HIS A 37 -26.23 2.37 -12.67
N THR A 38 -26.97 3.37 -13.09
CA THR A 38 -27.91 3.28 -14.24
C THR A 38 -27.41 4.01 -15.48
N ASP A 39 -26.23 4.65 -15.39
CA ASP A 39 -25.56 5.36 -16.48
C ASP A 39 -24.03 5.36 -16.25
N LEU A 40 -23.27 6.03 -17.13
CA LEU A 40 -21.80 6.01 -17.21
C LEU A 40 -21.12 6.38 -15.88
N VAL A 41 -20.10 5.61 -15.49
CA VAL A 41 -19.27 5.92 -14.31
C VAL A 41 -18.07 6.80 -14.70
N PHE A 42 -17.96 7.99 -14.11
CA PHE A 42 -16.95 8.99 -14.49
C PHE A 42 -15.81 9.14 -13.49
N CYS A 43 -16.05 8.91 -12.20
CA CYS A 43 -15.03 9.09 -11.16
C CYS A 43 -15.07 7.97 -10.12
N LEU A 44 -13.91 7.72 -9.52
CA LEU A 44 -13.68 6.67 -8.53
C LEU A 44 -12.65 7.14 -7.51
N SER A 45 -12.83 6.72 -6.26
CA SER A 45 -11.81 6.83 -5.22
C SER A 45 -11.91 5.67 -4.25
N PHE A 46 -10.77 5.08 -3.90
CA PHE A 46 -10.66 4.25 -2.70
C PHE A 46 -10.67 5.11 -1.44
N SER A 47 -11.17 4.55 -0.35
CA SER A 47 -10.87 5.06 1.00
C SER A 47 -9.41 4.79 1.36
N PRO A 48 -8.78 5.63 2.20
CA PRO A 48 -7.38 5.44 2.61
C PRO A 48 -7.11 4.10 3.32
N ASP A 49 -8.13 3.53 3.98
CA ASP A 49 -8.05 2.22 4.62
C ASP A 49 -8.30 1.05 3.65
N GLY A 50 -8.72 1.30 2.41
CA GLY A 50 -9.02 0.28 1.41
C GLY A 50 -10.33 -0.47 1.62
N ARG A 51 -11.18 -0.06 2.56
CA ARG A 51 -12.47 -0.72 2.85
C ARG A 51 -13.60 -0.30 1.93
N TYR A 52 -13.52 0.88 1.34
CA TYR A 52 -14.60 1.46 0.57
C TYR A 52 -14.12 1.98 -0.79
N VAL A 53 -15.04 1.98 -1.74
CA VAL A 53 -14.91 2.72 -2.99
C VAL A 53 -16.09 3.67 -3.11
N VAL A 54 -15.83 4.91 -3.48
CA VAL A 54 -16.87 5.86 -3.92
C VAL A 54 -16.82 5.99 -5.43
N SER A 55 -17.98 5.95 -6.07
CA SER A 55 -18.13 6.25 -7.49
C SER A 55 -19.14 7.36 -7.74
N GLY A 56 -18.90 8.13 -8.79
CA GLY A 56 -19.86 9.08 -9.34
C GLY A 56 -20.22 8.76 -10.78
N SER A 57 -21.51 8.92 -11.09
CA SER A 57 -22.11 8.51 -12.35
C SER A 57 -22.95 9.61 -12.99
N LYS A 58 -23.16 9.50 -14.29
CA LYS A 58 -24.07 10.34 -15.06
C LYS A 58 -25.53 10.23 -14.60
N ASP A 59 -25.88 9.18 -13.88
CA ASP A 59 -27.21 8.97 -13.29
C ASP A 59 -27.54 9.95 -12.14
N LYS A 60 -26.66 10.92 -11.89
CA LYS A 60 -26.78 11.97 -10.86
C LYS A 60 -26.65 11.44 -9.43
N THR A 61 -26.04 10.27 -9.25
CA THR A 61 -25.79 9.68 -7.94
C THR A 61 -24.31 9.49 -7.65
N LEU A 62 -23.99 9.49 -6.35
CA LEU A 62 -22.80 8.88 -5.81
C LEU A 62 -23.19 7.55 -5.18
N SER A 63 -22.36 6.51 -5.37
CA SER A 63 -22.53 5.23 -4.69
C SER A 63 -21.30 4.93 -3.83
N LEU A 64 -21.54 4.43 -2.62
CA LEU A 64 -20.53 3.91 -1.72
C LEU A 64 -20.58 2.38 -1.79
N TRP A 65 -19.46 1.76 -2.08
CA TRP A 65 -19.30 0.32 -2.18
C TRP A 65 -18.41 -0.14 -1.04
N GLU A 66 -18.95 -0.94 -0.15
CA GLU A 66 -18.16 -1.67 0.84
C GLU A 66 -17.47 -2.84 0.16
N LEU A 67 -16.17 -2.97 0.40
CA LEU A 67 -15.39 -4.09 -0.06
C LEU A 67 -15.37 -5.14 1.04
N ASP A 68 -16.35 -6.03 0.96
CA ASP A 68 -16.38 -7.26 1.75
C ASP A 68 -15.26 -8.15 1.22
N TRP A 69 -14.07 -7.94 1.74
CA TRP A 69 -12.98 -8.87 1.52
C TRP A 69 -13.44 -10.20 2.11
N GLU A 70 -13.67 -11.22 1.26
CA GLU A 70 -13.95 -12.60 1.71
C GLU A 70 -12.79 -13.20 2.53
N TYR A 71 -11.70 -12.45 2.66
CA TYR A 71 -10.57 -12.69 3.53
C TYR A 71 -10.59 -11.68 4.67
N GLU A 72 -10.27 -12.14 5.89
CA GLU A 72 -9.83 -11.24 6.96
C GLU A 72 -8.90 -10.20 6.35
N PHE A 73 -9.17 -8.92 6.57
CA PHE A 73 -8.22 -7.84 6.29
C PHE A 73 -6.87 -8.39 6.73
N PRO A 74 -5.90 -8.65 5.84
CA PRO A 74 -4.66 -9.23 6.31
C PRO A 74 -4.14 -8.21 7.29
N GLU A 75 -4.14 -8.59 8.58
CA GLU A 75 -3.56 -7.82 9.66
C GLU A 75 -2.34 -7.11 9.09
N PRO A 76 -2.25 -5.77 9.19
CA PRO A 76 -1.16 -4.99 8.60
C PRO A 76 0.13 -5.81 8.67
N LYS A 77 0.69 -6.22 7.52
CA LYS A 77 1.78 -7.20 7.60
C LYS A 77 2.93 -6.53 8.33
N ASP A 78 3.65 -7.32 9.12
CA ASP A 78 4.87 -6.85 9.76
C ASP A 78 5.88 -6.38 8.70
N TRP A 79 5.91 -7.00 7.51
CA TRP A 79 6.89 -6.66 6.49
C TRP A 79 6.44 -7.02 5.06
N ASP A 80 6.91 -6.23 4.09
CA ASP A 80 6.85 -6.52 2.65
C ASP A 80 8.22 -6.25 2.02
N GLU A 81 8.79 -7.24 1.35
CA GLU A 81 10.14 -7.14 0.77
C GLU A 81 10.25 -6.04 -0.30
N ARG A 82 9.14 -5.65 -0.93
CA ARG A 82 9.09 -4.54 -1.90
C ARG A 82 9.40 -3.20 -1.25
N ALA A 83 9.26 -3.07 0.08
CA ALA A 83 9.63 -1.86 0.82
C ALA A 83 11.15 -1.76 1.10
N ARG A 84 11.90 -2.85 0.94
CA ARG A 84 13.33 -2.93 1.29
C ARG A 84 14.22 -1.85 0.64
N PRO A 85 14.06 -1.50 -0.64
CA PRO A 85 14.90 -0.47 -1.25
C PRO A 85 14.82 0.87 -0.52
N TYR A 86 13.64 1.24 0.01
CA TYR A 86 13.45 2.49 0.74
C TYR A 86 14.17 2.48 2.09
N LEU A 87 14.13 1.36 2.83
CA LEU A 87 14.91 1.21 4.06
C LEU A 87 16.42 1.28 3.81
N LYS A 88 16.91 0.73 2.68
CA LYS A 88 18.33 0.85 2.31
C LYS A 88 18.74 2.30 2.07
N ILE A 89 17.93 3.05 1.33
CA ILE A 89 18.17 4.49 1.06
C ILE A 89 18.12 5.27 2.38
N PHE A 90 17.10 5.02 3.20
CA PHE A 90 16.95 5.66 4.50
C PHE A 90 18.17 5.44 5.40
N LEU A 91 18.65 4.20 5.55
CA LEU A 91 19.84 3.91 6.36
C LEU A 91 21.13 4.50 5.79
N HIS A 92 21.18 4.72 4.48
CA HIS A 92 22.31 5.41 3.86
C HIS A 92 22.33 6.89 4.25
N LEU A 93 21.18 7.56 4.21
CA LEU A 93 21.01 8.98 4.54
C LEU A 93 21.02 9.25 6.06
N HIS A 94 20.48 8.32 6.84
CA HIS A 94 20.29 8.44 8.29
C HIS A 94 20.93 7.25 9.02
N PRO A 95 22.27 7.16 9.06
CA PRO A 95 22.97 6.03 9.71
C PRO A 95 22.71 5.93 11.22
N ASN A 96 22.37 7.04 11.87
CA ASN A 96 22.02 7.15 13.29
C ASN A 96 20.62 7.77 13.44
N TRP A 97 19.64 7.19 12.74
CA TRP A 97 18.26 7.70 12.69
C TRP A 97 17.60 7.85 14.07
N THR A 98 16.73 8.84 14.18
CA THR A 98 15.91 9.14 15.36
C THR A 98 14.45 8.72 15.16
N GLU A 99 13.63 8.80 16.21
CA GLU A 99 12.18 8.57 16.08
C GLU A 99 11.50 9.56 15.11
N GLU A 100 12.02 10.77 14.96
CA GLU A 100 11.47 11.74 14.02
C GLU A 100 11.80 11.37 12.57
N ASP A 101 13.01 10.88 12.32
CA ASP A 101 13.40 10.34 11.00
C ASP A 101 12.54 9.11 10.67
N PHE A 102 12.26 8.27 11.68
CA PHE A 102 11.40 7.10 11.51
C PHE A 102 9.97 7.50 11.14
N LYS A 103 9.37 8.51 11.76
CA LYS A 103 8.04 9.02 11.37
C LYS A 103 8.02 9.55 9.94
N LYS A 104 9.08 10.24 9.50
CA LYS A 104 9.20 10.69 8.10
C LYS A 104 9.27 9.52 7.14
N LEU A 105 10.03 8.48 7.47
CA LEU A 105 10.07 7.23 6.70
C LEU A 105 8.68 6.59 6.58
N LEU A 106 7.90 6.52 7.67
CA LEU A 106 6.53 5.99 7.63
C LEU A 106 5.63 6.79 6.70
N SER A 107 5.72 8.13 6.73
CA SER A 107 4.98 9.01 5.83
C SER A 107 5.36 8.77 4.36
N GLU A 108 6.66 8.67 4.06
CA GLU A 108 7.15 8.38 2.71
C GLU A 108 6.71 7.00 2.21
N LEU A 109 6.76 5.98 3.07
CA LEU A 109 6.26 4.64 2.75
C LEU A 109 4.75 4.68 2.50
N GLY A 110 4.00 5.47 3.26
CA GLY A 110 2.59 5.75 3.02
C GLY A 110 2.32 6.26 1.61
N LEU A 111 3.05 7.30 1.19
CA LEU A 111 2.94 7.89 -0.15
C LEU A 111 3.35 6.92 -1.27
N ARG A 112 4.11 5.88 -0.95
CA ARG A 112 4.63 4.87 -1.89
C ARG A 112 3.82 3.57 -1.90
N GLY A 113 2.65 3.55 -1.26
CA GLY A 113 1.77 2.38 -1.24
C GLY A 113 2.15 1.32 -0.20
N PHE A 114 2.92 1.69 0.82
CA PHE A 114 3.32 0.83 1.95
C PHE A 114 2.76 1.32 3.29
N GLY A 115 1.78 2.24 3.28
CA GLY A 115 1.13 2.75 4.50
C GLY A 115 0.36 1.70 5.31
N TRP A 116 0.14 0.52 4.72
CA TRP A 116 -0.51 -0.63 5.33
C TRP A 116 0.44 -1.55 6.12
N LEU A 117 1.74 -1.25 6.15
CA LEU A 117 2.72 -1.99 6.97
C LEU A 117 2.67 -1.52 8.43
N LYS A 118 2.83 -2.46 9.38
CA LYS A 118 2.93 -2.11 10.81
C LYS A 118 4.19 -1.28 11.07
N PRO A 119 4.09 -0.11 11.73
CA PRO A 119 5.25 0.63 12.19
C PRO A 119 6.24 -0.25 12.96
N GLU A 120 5.75 -1.12 13.84
CA GLU A 120 6.57 -2.03 14.65
C GLU A 120 7.32 -3.06 13.80
N GLY A 121 6.72 -3.50 12.69
CA GLY A 121 7.31 -4.44 11.77
C GLY A 121 8.40 -3.78 10.90
N ILE A 122 8.14 -2.58 10.38
CA ILE A 122 9.13 -1.76 9.68
C ILE A 122 10.33 -1.47 10.59
N LYS A 123 10.07 -1.07 11.84
CA LYS A 123 11.12 -0.77 12.82
C LYS A 123 12.00 -2.00 13.10
N ARG A 124 11.40 -3.17 13.30
CA ARG A 124 12.12 -4.44 13.49
C ARG A 124 13.06 -4.75 12.33
N GLU A 125 12.62 -4.62 11.07
CA GLU A 125 13.49 -4.89 9.91
C GLU A 125 14.58 -3.81 9.76
N LEU A 126 14.27 -2.55 10.04
CA LEU A 126 15.23 -1.44 10.03
C LEU A 126 16.38 -1.66 11.04
N GLU A 127 16.05 -2.07 12.26
CA GLU A 127 17.03 -2.40 13.30
C GLU A 127 17.90 -3.61 12.93
N LYS A 128 17.28 -4.66 12.37
CA LYS A 128 17.99 -5.85 11.89
C LYS A 128 18.98 -5.50 10.77
N MET A 129 18.59 -4.64 9.84
CA MET A 129 19.45 -4.15 8.76
C MET A 129 20.61 -3.29 9.30
N SER A 130 20.33 -2.44 10.30
CA SER A 130 21.34 -1.62 10.98
C SER A 130 22.40 -2.48 11.68
N LYS A 131 21.99 -3.51 12.44
CA LYS A 131 22.89 -4.46 13.11
C LYS A 131 23.76 -5.22 12.13
N LYS A 132 23.20 -5.72 11.02
CA LYS A 132 23.95 -6.44 9.97
C LYS A 132 25.03 -5.56 9.34
N ARG A 133 24.75 -4.26 9.14
CA ARG A 133 25.73 -3.30 8.63
C ARG A 133 26.89 -3.08 9.61
N GLN A 134 26.60 -2.95 10.90
CA GLN A 134 27.62 -2.78 11.94
C GLN A 134 28.52 -4.02 12.08
N MET A 135 27.96 -5.23 12.07
CA MET A 135 28.76 -6.47 12.10
C MET A 135 29.70 -6.57 10.89
N LYS A 136 29.20 -6.26 9.69
CA LYS A 136 30.03 -6.26 8.48
C LYS A 136 31.19 -5.26 8.60
N SER A 137 30.93 -4.06 9.13
CA SER A 137 31.97 -3.05 9.34
C SER A 137 33.04 -3.49 10.35
N LYS A 138 32.65 -4.21 11.41
CA LYS A 138 33.58 -4.71 12.43
C LYS A 138 34.47 -5.84 11.92
N ASN A 139 33.90 -6.78 11.15
CA ASN A 139 34.68 -7.88 10.60
C ASN A 139 35.73 -7.38 9.59
N LEU A 140 35.40 -6.37 8.76
CA LEU A 140 36.38 -5.73 7.87
C LEU A 140 37.53 -5.02 8.61
N GLN A 141 37.37 -4.67 9.88
CA GLN A 141 38.42 -4.04 10.70
C GLN A 141 39.31 -5.06 11.42
N GLN A 142 38.96 -6.35 11.44
CA GLN A 142 39.74 -7.43 12.07
C GLN A 142 40.67 -8.17 11.09
N ASP A 143 40.56 -7.89 9.79
CA ASP A 143 41.34 -8.53 8.72
C ASP A 143 42.61 -7.74 8.33
N PHE A 144 43.09 -6.82 9.20
CA PHE A 144 44.34 -6.05 9.06
C PHE A 144 45.18 -6.12 10.34
#